data_AF-A0A1G1KW31-F1
#
_entry.id   AF-A0A1G1KW31-F1
#
_cell.length_a   1.000
_cell.length_b   1.000
_cell.length_c   1.000
_cell.angle_alpha   90.00
_cell.angle_beta   90.00
_cell.angle_gamma   90.00
#
_symmetry.space_group_name_H-M   'P 1'
#
loop_
_entity.id
_entity.type
_entity.pdbx_description
1 polymer ?
#
loop_
_entity_poly.entity_id
_entity_poly.type
_entity_poly.pdbx_seq_one_letter_code
_entity_poly.pdbx_strand_id
1 'polypeptide(L)'
;MALRILLIIGILALAVETAWSQVLQPGDDAPLVFAVVTKVPKDLGRVAARVFAEGKVEDSVLLVPDHIIGNPIWRTLEICHSLRLGARKTPDGYKLDSVRVIDSSQLPMELQGVAGDCLIRKALEMAPMAD
;
A
#
# COMPACT_ATOMS: atom_id res chain seq x y z
N MET A 1 -35.24 1.66 -38.01
CA MET A 1 -34.50 0.53 -37.39
C MET A 1 -33.03 0.88 -37.09
N ALA A 2 -32.30 1.50 -38.01
CA ALA A 2 -30.88 1.88 -37.82
C ALA A 2 -30.60 2.75 -36.57
N LEU A 3 -31.48 3.71 -36.26
CA LEU A 3 -31.31 4.60 -35.08
C LEU A 3 -31.39 3.87 -33.74
N ARG A 4 -32.19 2.78 -33.66
CA ARG A 4 -32.30 1.95 -32.44
C ARG A 4 -31.07 1.07 -32.26
N ILE A 5 -30.45 0.61 -33.35
CA ILE A 5 -29.24 -0.22 -33.32
C ILE A 5 -28.02 0.61 -32.87
N LEU A 6 -27.90 1.86 -33.36
CA LEU A 6 -26.83 2.78 -32.95
C LEU A 6 -26.92 3.15 -31.46
N LEU A 7 -28.13 3.33 -30.93
CA LEU A 7 -28.36 3.57 -29.50
C LEU A 7 -27.91 2.39 -28.63
N ILE A 8 -28.17 1.16 -29.04
CA ILE A 8 -27.79 -0.04 -28.28
C ILE A 8 -26.26 -0.21 -28.26
N ILE A 9 -25.58 0.03 -29.39
CA ILE A 9 -24.11 -0.04 -29.47
C ILE A 9 -23.45 1.05 -28.62
N GLY A 10 -24.00 2.26 -28.61
CA GLY A 10 -23.50 3.36 -27.77
C GLY A 10 -23.64 3.08 -26.27
N ILE A 11 -24.72 2.42 -25.84
CA ILE A 11 -24.94 2.03 -24.43
C ILE A 11 -24.00 0.89 -24.02
N LEU A 12 -23.74 -0.08 -24.91
CA LEU A 12 -22.78 -1.16 -24.65
C LEU A 12 -21.33 -0.67 -24.53
N ALA A 13 -20.93 0.36 -25.29
CA ALA A 13 -19.60 0.94 -25.19
C ALA A 13 -19.35 1.64 -23.84
N LEU A 14 -20.36 2.34 -23.30
CA LEU A 14 -20.27 3.01 -21.99
C LEU A 14 -20.22 2.04 -20.79
N ALA A 15 -20.68 0.79 -20.96
CA ALA A 15 -20.64 -0.22 -19.90
C ALA A 15 -19.30 -0.95 -19.78
N VAL A 16 -18.47 -0.96 -20.84
CA VAL A 16 -17.20 -1.70 -20.84
C VAL A 16 -16.08 -0.92 -20.12
N GLU A 17 -16.15 0.40 -20.09
CA GLU A 17 -15.11 1.24 -19.48
C GLU A 17 -15.19 1.29 -17.94
N THR A 18 -16.36 1.02 -17.34
CA THR A 18 -16.52 1.04 -15.88
C THR A 18 -16.08 -0.26 -15.20
N ALA A 19 -15.84 -1.32 -15.96
CA ALA A 19 -15.49 -2.63 -15.42
C ALA A 19 -14.01 -2.77 -15.01
N TRP A 20 -13.12 -1.87 -15.45
CA TRP A 20 -11.68 -1.98 -15.18
C TRP A 20 -11.22 -1.15 -13.97
N SER A 21 -12.11 -0.32 -13.41
CA SER A 21 -11.81 0.57 -12.28
C SER A 21 -12.22 -0.01 -10.93
N GLN A 22 -12.53 -1.31 -10.85
CA GLN A 22 -12.79 -1.99 -9.59
C GLN A 22 -11.45 -2.26 -8.87
N VAL A 23 -10.79 -1.17 -8.48
CA VAL A 23 -9.78 -1.18 -7.41
C VAL A 23 -10.49 -1.79 -6.21
N LEU A 24 -10.01 -2.97 -5.79
CA LEU A 24 -10.39 -3.65 -4.56
C LEU A 24 -10.63 -2.60 -3.46
N GLN A 25 -11.90 -2.32 -3.17
CA GLN A 25 -12.24 -1.64 -1.93
C GLN A 25 -11.85 -2.63 -0.83
N PRO A 26 -10.99 -2.25 0.13
CA PRO A 26 -10.79 -3.09 1.30
C PRO A 26 -12.17 -3.32 1.92
N GLY A 27 -12.55 -4.59 2.10
CA GLY A 27 -13.77 -4.91 2.84
C GLY A 27 -13.70 -4.26 4.22
N ASP A 28 -14.78 -3.64 4.65
CA ASP A 28 -14.88 -2.86 5.91
C ASP A 28 -14.56 -3.67 7.19
N ASP A 29 -14.31 -4.98 7.07
CA ASP A 29 -14.12 -5.91 8.19
C ASP A 29 -12.65 -6.11 8.61
N ALA A 30 -11.67 -5.73 7.78
CA ALA A 30 -10.25 -5.91 8.14
C ALA A 30 -9.77 -4.77 9.05
N PRO A 31 -9.06 -5.06 10.18
CA PRO A 31 -8.50 -4.02 11.03
C PRO A 31 -7.62 -3.09 10.22
N LEU A 32 -7.88 -1.79 10.34
CA LEU A 32 -7.12 -0.77 9.65
C LEU A 32 -5.75 -0.61 10.33
N VAL A 33 -4.70 -0.85 9.55
CA VAL A 33 -3.31 -0.81 10.00
C VAL A 33 -2.53 0.17 9.12
N PHE A 34 -1.66 0.96 9.73
CA PHE A 34 -0.76 1.85 8.99
C PHE A 34 0.68 1.36 9.14
N ALA A 35 1.51 1.56 8.12
CA ALA A 35 2.90 1.14 8.20
C ALA A 35 3.85 2.03 7.40
N VAL A 36 5.10 2.08 7.83
CA VAL A 36 6.22 2.69 7.10
C VAL A 36 7.27 1.61 6.84
N VAL A 37 7.68 1.43 5.59
CA VAL A 37 8.74 0.47 5.24
C VAL A 37 10.09 0.95 5.76
N THR A 38 10.74 0.18 6.63
CA THR A 38 11.95 0.62 7.35
C THR A 38 13.26 0.05 6.77
N LYS A 39 13.18 -0.92 5.86
CA LYS A 39 14.33 -1.52 5.18
C LYS A 39 14.02 -1.73 3.71
N VAL A 40 15.06 -1.74 2.87
CA VAL A 40 14.93 -2.07 1.44
C VAL A 40 14.27 -3.46 1.30
N PRO A 41 13.12 -3.57 0.61
CA PRO A 41 12.42 -4.84 0.43
C PRO A 41 13.20 -5.82 -0.46
N LYS A 42 14.05 -6.66 0.14
CA LYS A 42 14.78 -7.72 -0.58
C LYS A 42 13.90 -8.94 -0.87
N ASP A 43 12.93 -9.18 0.00
CA ASP A 43 11.91 -10.23 -0.13
C ASP A 43 10.54 -9.56 -0.13
N LEU A 44 9.86 -9.56 -1.29
CA LEU A 44 8.54 -8.95 -1.44
C LEU A 44 7.43 -9.76 -0.75
N GLY A 45 7.70 -10.99 -0.29
CA GLY A 45 6.79 -11.76 0.54
C GLY A 45 6.86 -11.39 2.03
N ARG A 46 7.97 -10.77 2.47
CA ARG A 46 8.26 -10.44 3.87
C ARG A 46 8.93 -9.08 3.98
N VAL A 47 8.15 -8.03 4.22
CA VAL A 47 8.66 -6.65 4.24
C VAL A 47 8.76 -6.13 5.68
N ALA A 48 9.95 -5.70 6.09
CA ALA A 48 10.14 -5.08 7.41
C ALA A 48 9.54 -3.67 7.45
N ALA A 49 8.73 -3.40 8.46
CA ALA A 49 8.03 -2.13 8.59
C ALA A 49 7.84 -1.71 10.06
N ARG A 50 7.70 -0.41 10.26
CA ARG A 50 7.17 0.17 11.50
C ARG A 50 5.66 0.25 11.35
N VAL A 51 4.92 -0.46 12.19
CA VAL A 51 3.48 -0.65 12.07
C VAL A 51 2.77 0.08 13.18
N PHE A 52 1.71 0.82 12.84
CA PHE A 52 0.75 1.39 13.77
C PHE A 52 -0.56 0.62 13.69
N ALA A 53 -0.93 0.00 14.81
CA ALA A 53 -2.20 -0.68 15.00
C ALA A 53 -2.63 -0.49 16.46
N GLU A 54 -3.94 -0.33 16.68
CA GLU A 54 -4.52 -0.25 18.04
C GLU A 54 -3.84 0.79 18.95
N GLY A 55 -3.45 1.94 18.38
CA GLY A 55 -2.84 3.05 19.13
C GLY A 55 -1.37 2.84 19.51
N LYS A 56 -0.69 1.85 18.94
CA LYS A 56 0.72 1.55 19.25
C LYS A 56 1.55 1.41 17.98
N VAL A 57 2.80 1.90 18.06
CA VAL A 57 3.82 1.70 17.03
C VAL A 57 4.74 0.55 17.45
N GLU A 58 4.92 -0.44 16.57
CA GLU A 58 5.86 -1.55 16.79
C GLU A 58 6.66 -1.86 15.52
N ASP A 59 7.87 -2.41 15.68
CA ASP A 59 8.61 -3.02 14.57
C ASP A 59 8.00 -4.39 14.26
N SER A 60 7.67 -4.63 13.00
CA SER A 60 7.05 -5.90 12.59
C SER A 60 7.39 -6.24 11.14
N VAL A 61 6.90 -7.40 10.69
CA VAL A 61 7.03 -7.89 9.32
C VAL A 61 5.66 -7.95 8.67
N LEU A 62 5.56 -7.40 7.46
CA LEU A 62 4.39 -7.52 6.60
C LEU A 62 4.51 -8.83 5.81
N LEU A 63 3.55 -9.72 6.00
CA LEU A 63 3.45 -11.01 5.33
C LEU A 63 2.48 -10.89 4.17
N VAL A 64 3.00 -11.06 2.96
CA VAL A 64 2.29 -10.70 1.73
C VAL A 64 1.79 -11.97 1.05
N PRO A 65 0.48 -12.12 0.84
CA PRO A 65 -0.06 -13.23 0.07
C PRO A 65 0.19 -13.07 -1.43
N ASP A 66 0.20 -14.18 -2.17
CA ASP A 66 0.55 -14.22 -3.61
C ASP A 66 -0.27 -13.25 -4.47
N HIS A 67 -1.55 -13.06 -4.15
CA HIS A 67 -2.43 -12.15 -4.88
C HIS A 67 -2.03 -10.66 -4.75
N ILE A 68 -1.29 -10.28 -3.71
CA ILE A 68 -0.72 -8.93 -3.54
C ILE A 68 0.68 -8.84 -4.14
N ILE A 69 1.49 -9.91 -4.07
CA ILE A 69 2.84 -9.96 -4.68
C ILE A 69 2.77 -9.71 -6.20
N GLY A 70 1.68 -10.12 -6.84
CA GLY A 70 1.41 -9.87 -8.25
C GLY A 70 1.19 -8.39 -8.62
N ASN A 71 0.88 -7.53 -7.65
CA ASN A 71 0.49 -6.14 -7.87
C ASN A 71 1.71 -5.27 -8.26
N PRO A 72 1.66 -4.51 -9.37
CA PRO A 72 2.76 -3.63 -9.78
C PRO A 72 3.14 -2.59 -8.71
N ILE A 73 2.17 -2.06 -7.96
CA ILE A 73 2.41 -1.10 -6.87
C ILE A 73 3.27 -1.74 -5.78
N TRP A 74 3.03 -3.02 -5.47
CA TRP A 74 3.80 -3.74 -4.47
C TRP A 74 5.22 -4.08 -4.94
N ARG A 75 5.39 -4.35 -6.24
CA ARG A 75 6.72 -4.63 -6.83
C ARG A 75 7.64 -3.43 -6.86
N THR A 76 7.08 -2.22 -6.88
CA THR A 76 7.82 -0.95 -6.80
C THR A 76 7.90 -0.41 -5.38
N LEU A 77 7.67 -1.24 -4.36
CA LEU A 77 7.74 -0.82 -2.97
C LEU A 77 9.19 -0.50 -2.58
N GLU A 78 9.40 0.67 -1.98
CA GLU A 78 10.71 1.13 -1.53
C GLU A 78 10.74 1.40 -0.03
N ILE A 79 11.96 1.57 0.49
CA ILE A 79 12.17 2.11 1.83
C ILE A 79 11.51 3.50 1.95
N CYS A 80 10.93 3.75 3.12
CA CYS A 80 10.16 4.94 3.51
C CYS A 80 8.78 5.09 2.85
N HIS A 81 8.32 4.12 2.05
CA HIS A 81 6.94 4.12 1.60
C HIS A 81 5.97 4.00 2.78
N SER A 82 4.95 4.86 2.75
CA SER A 82 3.87 4.90 3.73
C SER A 82 2.70 4.10 3.20
N LEU A 83 2.13 3.25 4.05
CA LEU A 83 1.14 2.25 3.67
C LEU A 83 -0.10 2.35 4.55
N ARG A 84 -1.26 2.21 3.92
CA ARG A 84 -2.55 1.92 4.54
C ARG A 84 -2.90 0.47 4.21
N LEU A 85 -3.13 -0.34 5.23
CA LEU A 85 -3.29 -1.79 5.12
C LEU A 85 -4.62 -2.22 5.75
N GLY A 86 -5.30 -3.16 5.10
CA GLY A 86 -6.17 -4.09 5.81
C GLY A 86 -5.33 -5.31 6.15
N ALA A 87 -5.12 -5.58 7.44
CA ALA A 87 -4.24 -6.67 7.85
C ALA A 87 -4.67 -7.29 9.17
N ARG A 88 -4.32 -8.56 9.37
CA ARG A 88 -4.52 -9.27 10.63
C ARG A 88 -3.17 -9.56 11.28
N LYS A 89 -3.08 -9.32 12.59
CA LYS A 89 -1.90 -9.67 13.39
C LYS A 89 -1.79 -11.18 13.53
N THR A 90 -0.59 -11.70 13.32
CA THR A 90 -0.21 -13.12 13.48
C THR A 90 1.08 -13.19 14.31
N PRO A 91 1.47 -14.38 14.80
CA PRO A 91 2.74 -14.52 15.53
C PRO A 91 3.98 -14.12 14.71
N ASP A 92 3.93 -14.28 13.39
CA ASP A 92 5.05 -14.02 12.48
C ASP A 92 5.07 -12.58 11.92
N GLY A 93 4.04 -11.78 12.22
CA GLY A 93 3.86 -10.42 11.69
C GLY A 93 2.42 -10.11 11.28
N TYR A 94 2.23 -9.12 10.42
CA TYR A 94 0.94 -8.70 9.90
C TYR A 94 0.67 -9.35 8.55
N LYS A 95 -0.34 -10.22 8.47
CA LYS A 95 -0.77 -10.81 7.20
C LYS A 95 -1.69 -9.84 6.47
N LEU A 96 -1.31 -9.46 5.26
CA LEU A 96 -2.04 -8.47 4.45
C LEU A 96 -3.27 -9.10 3.81
N ASP A 97 -4.40 -8.39 3.89
CA ASP A 97 -5.60 -8.63 3.09
C ASP A 97 -5.73 -7.58 1.97
N SER A 98 -5.28 -6.35 2.22
CA SER A 98 -5.25 -5.27 1.24
C SER A 98 -4.13 -4.28 1.52
N VAL A 99 -3.71 -3.55 0.49
CA VAL A 99 -2.65 -2.55 0.59
C VAL A 99 -2.93 -1.35 -0.30
N ARG A 100 -2.63 -0.16 0.21
CA ARG A 100 -2.57 1.09 -0.54
C ARG A 100 -1.34 1.88 -0.10
N VAL A 101 -0.58 2.37 -1.07
CA VAL A 101 0.46 3.38 -0.82
C VAL A 101 -0.22 4.71 -0.59
N ILE A 102 0.16 5.39 0.49
CA ILE A 102 -0.37 6.69 0.89
C ILE A 102 0.77 7.69 1.05
N ASP A 103 0.43 8.97 1.12
CA ASP A 103 1.37 10.01 1.49
C ASP A 103 1.67 9.99 3.00
N SER A 104 2.86 10.40 3.42
CA SER A 104 3.24 10.43 4.84
C SER A 104 2.35 11.36 5.67
N SER A 105 1.76 12.40 5.08
CA SER A 105 0.79 13.28 5.76
C SER A 105 -0.51 12.59 6.15
N GLN A 106 -0.83 11.45 5.53
CA GLN A 106 -2.03 10.66 5.83
C GLN A 106 -1.79 9.61 6.93
N LEU A 107 -0.55 9.48 7.42
CA LEU A 107 -0.24 8.59 8.52
C LEU A 107 -0.78 9.13 9.86
N PRO A 108 -1.08 8.24 10.81
CA PRO A 108 -1.20 8.62 12.22
C PRO A 108 0.03 9.39 12.70
N MET A 109 -0.19 10.35 13.59
CA MET A 109 0.83 11.29 14.07
C MET A 109 2.09 10.57 14.58
N GLU A 110 1.93 9.40 15.19
CA GLU A 110 3.00 8.56 15.73
C GLU A 110 3.93 7.97 14.65
N LEU A 111 3.44 7.79 13.41
CA LEU A 111 4.24 7.31 12.28
C LEU A 111 4.80 8.43 11.41
N GLN A 112 4.27 9.66 11.50
CA GLN A 112 4.74 10.78 10.68
C GLN A 112 6.22 11.09 10.95
N GLY A 113 6.64 11.07 12.22
CA GLY A 113 8.05 11.23 12.59
C GLY A 113 8.93 10.12 12.04
N VAL A 114 8.46 8.86 12.10
CA VAL A 114 9.17 7.69 11.54
C VAL A 114 9.36 7.82 10.03
N ALA A 115 8.32 8.25 9.30
CA ALA A 115 8.40 8.48 7.86
C ALA A 115 9.38 9.62 7.53
N GLY A 116 9.31 10.73 8.26
CA GLY A 116 10.23 11.87 8.11
C GLY A 116 11.69 11.47 8.33
N ASP A 117 11.99 10.82 9.46
CA ASP A 117 13.34 10.37 9.79
C ASP A 117 13.89 9.36 8.77
N CYS A 118 13.03 8.48 8.26
CA CYS A 118 13.39 7.55 7.21
C CYS A 118 13.81 8.28 5.93
N LEU A 119 13.02 9.27 5.49
CA LEU A 119 13.32 10.05 4.29
C LEU A 119 14.62 10.85 4.43
N ILE A 120 14.86 11.47 5.58
CA ILE A 120 16.12 12.19 5.87
C ILE A 120 17.31 11.23 5.76
N ARG A 121 17.21 10.04 6.37
CA ARG A 121 18.27 9.03 6.29
C ARG A 121 18.52 8.57 4.86
N LYS A 122 17.45 8.29 4.10
CA LYS A 122 17.53 7.90 2.69
C LYS A 122 18.22 9.01 1.86
N ALA A 123 17.93 10.28 2.14
CA ALA A 123 18.55 11.41 1.46
C ALA A 123 20.06 11.49 1.75
N LEU A 124 20.47 11.31 3.01
CA LEU A 124 21.88 11.28 3.41
C LEU A 124 22.67 10.12 2.79
N GLU A 125 22.02 8.96 2.59
CA GLU A 125 22.65 7.82 1.93
C GLU A 125 22.86 8.04 0.41
N MET A 126 21.98 8.81 -0.24
CA MET A 126 22.08 9.11 -1.68
C MET A 126 23.00 10.28 -2.00
N ALA A 127 23.09 11.25 -1.10
CA ALA A 127 24.01 12.38 -1.19
C ALA A 127 24.89 12.38 0.07
N PRO A 128 25.88 11.46 0.17
CA PRO A 128 26.86 11.55 1.23
C PRO A 128 27.47 12.94 1.14
N MET A 129 27.38 13.71 2.23
CA MET A 129 27.88 15.08 2.25
C MET A 129 29.32 15.05 1.75
N ALA A 130 29.56 15.59 0.55
CA ALA A 130 30.90 15.88 0.11
C ALA A 130 31.42 16.97 1.05
N ASP A 131 32.55 16.70 1.70
CA ASP A 131 33.29 17.66 2.54
C ASP A 131 33.47 19.01 1.84
#